data_AF-A0AAW1YB27-F1
#
_entry.id   AF-A0AAW1YB27-F1
#
_cell.length_a   1.000
_cell.length_b   1.000
_cell.length_c   1.000
_cell.angle_alpha   90.00
_cell.angle_beta   90.00
_cell.angle_gamma   90.00
#
_symmetry.space_group_name_H-M   'P 1'
#
loop_
_entity.id
_entity.type
_entity.pdbx_description
1 polymer ?
#
loop_
_entity_poly.entity_id
_entity_poly.type
_entity_poly.pdbx_seq_one_letter_code
_entity_poly.pdbx_strand_id
1 'polypeptide(L)'
;MTTHDQETEEYFRNTKVRCILCPRNPDVGRSFVQGFQTDTMFTHHQKTVVVDSEITGGDPSHKRRIVSFVGGIDLCDGRYDTQKHPLFSTLGTTHQKDFHQPNFAGFFD
;
A
#
# COMPACT_ATOMS: atom_id res chain seq x y z
N MET A 1 10.27 7.03 -3.94
CA MET A 1 9.67 5.93 -3.14
C MET A 1 9.85 4.65 -3.91
N THR A 2 10.47 3.66 -3.29
CA THR A 2 10.43 2.27 -3.75
C THR A 2 9.08 1.72 -3.32
N THR A 3 8.24 1.27 -4.26
CA THR A 3 6.87 0.83 -3.96
C THR A 3 6.79 -0.63 -3.48
N HIS A 4 7.89 -1.39 -3.61
CA HIS A 4 7.95 -2.83 -3.30
C HIS A 4 6.95 -3.69 -4.08
N ASP A 5 6.45 -3.20 -5.22
CA ASP A 5 5.41 -3.88 -5.99
C ASP A 5 5.90 -5.24 -6.52
N GLN A 6 7.10 -5.27 -7.12
CA GLN A 6 7.69 -6.51 -7.65
C GLN A 6 8.04 -7.51 -6.55
N GLU A 7 8.59 -7.03 -5.42
CA GLU A 7 8.91 -7.87 -4.27
C GLU A 7 7.65 -8.49 -3.65
N THR A 8 6.55 -7.74 -3.64
CA THR A 8 5.24 -8.22 -3.14
C THR A 8 4.63 -9.27 -4.08
N GLU A 9 4.71 -9.06 -5.39
CA GLU A 9 4.26 -10.07 -6.38
C GLU A 9 5.06 -11.37 -6.23
N GLU A 10 6.39 -11.26 -6.14
CA GLU A 10 7.29 -12.39 -5.95
C GLU A 10 6.99 -13.12 -4.63
N TYR A 11 6.76 -12.39 -3.53
CA TYR A 11 6.43 -12.96 -2.22
C TYR A 11 5.18 -13.84 -2.25
N PHE A 12 4.15 -13.42 -3.00
CA PHE A 12 2.90 -14.19 -3.13
C PHE A 12 2.92 -15.21 -4.27
N ARG A 13 3.99 -15.25 -5.08
CA ARG A 13 4.12 -16.20 -6.18
C ARG A 13 4.01 -17.63 -5.65
N ASN A 14 3.23 -18.46 -6.36
CA ASN A 14 2.93 -19.85 -5.99
C ASN A 14 2.23 -20.04 -4.62
N THR A 15 1.66 -18.98 -4.05
CA THR A 15 0.74 -19.08 -2.91
C THR A 15 -0.73 -19.15 -3.39
N LYS A 16 -1.69 -19.19 -2.46
CA LYS A 16 -3.12 -19.07 -2.80
C LYS A 16 -3.58 -17.61 -2.96
N VAL A 17 -2.70 -16.64 -2.68
CA VAL A 17 -2.98 -15.22 -2.86
C VAL A 17 -2.75 -14.84 -4.32
N ARG A 18 -3.73 -14.19 -4.95
CA ARG A 18 -3.61 -13.67 -6.32
C ARG A 18 -3.12 -12.22 -6.27
N CYS A 19 -1.81 -12.02 -6.28
CA CYS A 19 -1.18 -10.70 -6.38
C CYS A 19 -0.98 -10.35 -7.86
N ILE A 20 -1.45 -9.17 -8.31
CA ILE A 20 -1.39 -8.74 -9.71
C ILE A 20 -0.84 -7.31 -9.77
N LEU A 21 0.25 -7.13 -10.51
CA LEU A 21 0.75 -5.80 -10.86
C LEU A 21 -0.20 -5.12 -11.85
N CYS A 22 -0.68 -3.93 -11.50
CA CYS A 22 -1.68 -3.22 -12.29
C CYS A 22 -1.07 -1.94 -12.89
N PRO A 23 -0.70 -1.92 -14.18
CA PRO A 23 -0.18 -0.72 -14.83
C PRO A 23 -1.25 0.37 -14.95
N ARG A 24 -0.85 1.64 -14.86
CA ARG A 24 -1.72 2.79 -15.11
C ARG A 24 -1.37 3.40 -16.46
N ASN A 25 -2.23 3.18 -17.45
CA ASN A 25 -2.12 3.85 -18.75
C ASN A 25 -2.92 5.15 -18.70
N PRO A 26 -2.32 6.35 -18.85
CA PRO A 26 -3.06 7.61 -18.88
C PRO A 26 -3.91 7.73 -20.14
N ASP A 27 -4.95 8.58 -20.06
CA ASP A 27 -5.85 8.80 -21.17
C ASP A 27 -5.12 9.55 -22.32
N VAL A 28 -5.34 9.08 -23.56
CA VAL A 28 -4.57 9.46 -24.74
C VAL A 28 -4.72 10.94 -25.07
N GLY A 29 -3.64 11.71 -24.95
CA GLY A 29 -3.70 13.15 -25.28
C GLY A 29 -2.38 13.88 -25.57
N ARG A 30 -1.22 13.20 -25.67
CA ARG A 30 0.08 13.87 -25.93
C ARG A 30 1.02 13.03 -26.82
N SER A 31 1.96 13.70 -27.47
CA SER A 31 3.03 13.15 -28.34
C SER A 31 3.69 11.89 -27.74
N PHE A 32 4.05 10.90 -28.58
CA PHE A 32 4.66 9.62 -28.19
C PHE A 32 5.80 9.74 -27.16
N VAL A 33 6.67 10.75 -27.30
CA VAL A 33 7.81 10.98 -26.38
C VAL A 33 7.33 11.49 -25.02
N GLN A 34 6.31 12.34 -25.02
CA GLN A 34 5.71 12.86 -23.79
C GLN A 34 4.84 11.81 -23.11
N GLY A 35 4.14 10.97 -23.88
CA GLY A 35 3.38 9.81 -23.41
C GLY A 35 4.26 8.83 -22.64
N PHE A 36 5.42 8.44 -23.18
CA PHE A 36 6.32 7.50 -22.50
C PHE A 36 6.84 8.01 -21.15
N GLN A 37 7.12 9.31 -21.04
CA GLN A 37 7.53 9.93 -19.77
C GLN A 37 6.35 10.14 -18.80
N THR A 38 5.13 10.35 -19.31
CA THR A 38 3.95 10.55 -18.45
C THR A 38 3.30 9.25 -17.99
N ASP A 39 3.33 8.18 -18.80
CA ASP A 39 2.80 6.85 -18.47
C ASP A 39 3.42 6.29 -17.19
N THR A 40 4.72 6.50 -16.97
CA THR A 40 5.40 6.04 -15.75
C THR A 40 5.19 6.95 -14.54
N MET A 41 4.61 8.13 -14.72
CA MET A 41 4.37 9.11 -13.63
C MET A 41 2.95 9.01 -13.06
N PHE A 42 2.00 8.44 -13.79
CA PHE A 42 0.66 8.19 -13.27
C PHE A 42 0.60 6.86 -12.54
N THR A 43 -0.10 6.85 -11.40
CA THR A 43 -0.21 5.68 -10.53
C THR A 43 -1.68 5.37 -10.25
N HIS A 44 -1.98 4.11 -9.96
CA HIS A 44 -3.22 3.76 -9.27
C HIS A 44 -3.04 4.11 -7.80
N HIS A 45 -3.53 5.28 -7.39
CA HIS A 45 -3.33 5.80 -6.03
C HIS A 45 -4.44 5.37 -5.04
N GLN A 46 -5.28 4.41 -5.44
CA GLN A 46 -6.38 3.89 -4.62
C GLN A 46 -5.84 2.97 -3.53
N LYS A 47 -6.37 3.12 -2.31
CA LYS A 47 -5.97 2.33 -1.14
C LYS A 47 -7.24 1.77 -0.53
N THR A 48 -7.47 0.49 -0.77
CA THR A 48 -8.76 -0.16 -0.49
C THR A 48 -8.56 -1.55 0.08
N VAL A 49 -9.31 -1.87 1.13
CA VAL A 49 -9.45 -3.24 1.65
C VAL A 49 -10.93 -3.58 1.67
N VAL A 50 -11.32 -4.69 1.04
CA VAL A 50 -12.70 -5.19 1.03
C VAL A 50 -12.71 -6.61 1.55
N VAL A 51 -13.52 -6.87 2.57
CA VAL A 51 -13.62 -8.17 3.24
C VAL A 51 -15.07 -8.51 3.54
N ASP A 52 -15.36 -9.80 3.69
CA ASP A 52 -16.57 -10.25 4.36
C ASP A 52 -16.42 -10.12 5.89
N SER A 53 -17.52 -9.85 6.58
CA SER A 53 -17.58 -9.76 8.03
C SER A 53 -18.91 -10.30 8.53
N GLU A 54 -18.94 -10.77 9.78
CA GLU A 54 -20.16 -11.29 10.39
C GLU A 54 -21.22 -10.20 10.55
N ILE A 55 -22.48 -10.59 10.41
CA ILE A 55 -23.60 -9.73 10.78
C ILE A 55 -23.77 -9.80 12.29
N THR A 56 -23.54 -8.67 12.97
CA THR A 56 -23.78 -8.53 14.40
C THR A 56 -25.29 -8.44 14.66
N GLY A 57 -25.84 -9.24 15.59
CA GLY A 57 -27.23 -9.06 16.03
C GLY A 57 -28.18 -10.27 16.02
N GLY A 58 -27.67 -11.51 16.10
CA GLY A 58 -28.48 -12.64 16.60
C GLY A 58 -29.18 -13.55 15.59
N ASP A 59 -28.91 -13.45 14.29
CA ASP A 59 -29.36 -14.45 13.32
C ASP A 59 -28.31 -15.60 13.22
N PRO A 60 -28.63 -16.84 13.63
CA PRO A 60 -27.70 -17.99 13.57
C PRO A 60 -27.40 -18.48 12.14
N SER A 61 -27.91 -17.81 11.10
CA SER A 61 -27.80 -18.25 9.70
C SER A 61 -26.41 -18.15 9.06
N HIS A 62 -25.34 -17.91 9.83
CA HIS A 62 -23.96 -17.76 9.31
C HIS A 62 -23.83 -16.71 8.19
N LYS A 63 -24.78 -15.77 8.10
CA LYS A 63 -24.76 -14.73 7.06
C LYS A 63 -23.62 -13.75 7.30
N ARG A 64 -23.04 -13.30 6.19
CA ARG A 64 -21.92 -12.36 6.16
C ARG A 64 -22.29 -11.13 5.35
N ARG A 65 -21.68 -10.00 5.65
CA ARG A 65 -21.83 -8.72 4.96
C ARG A 65 -20.48 -8.28 4.41
N ILE A 66 -20.50 -7.39 3.42
CA ILE A 66 -19.27 -6.75 2.91
C ILE A 66 -18.92 -5.54 3.79
N VAL A 67 -17.64 -5.40 4.10
CA VAL A 67 -17.05 -4.25 4.79
C VAL A 67 -15.88 -3.74 3.95
N SER A 68 -15.83 -2.42 3.77
CA SER A 68 -14.81 -1.76 2.95
C SER A 68 -14.12 -0.65 3.74
N PHE A 69 -12.79 -0.55 3.56
CA PHE A 69 -11.95 0.53 4.06
C PHE A 69 -11.36 1.27 2.86
N VAL A 70 -11.46 2.60 2.86
CA VAL A 70 -10.90 3.49 1.83
C VAL A 70 -10.25 4.68 2.55
N GLY A 71 -9.06 5.10 2.13
CA GLY A 71 -8.37 6.22 2.78
C GLY A 71 -6.99 6.54 2.18
N GLY A 72 -6.17 7.23 2.99
CA GLY A 72 -4.82 7.67 2.60
C GLY A 72 -3.67 6.76 3.06
N ILE A 73 -3.96 5.68 3.78
CA ILE A 73 -2.96 4.79 4.38
C ILE A 73 -2.80 3.53 3.51
N ASP A 74 -1.64 3.36 2.89
CA ASP A 74 -1.25 2.11 2.23
C ASP A 74 -0.79 1.09 3.28
N LEU A 75 -0.95 -0.21 2.98
CA LEU A 75 -0.39 -1.29 3.80
C LEU A 75 1.08 -1.55 3.41
N CYS A 76 1.96 -0.62 3.74
CA CYS A 76 3.40 -0.72 3.49
C CYS A 76 4.21 0.02 4.58
N ASP A 77 5.53 0.01 4.42
CA ASP A 77 6.51 0.57 5.35
C ASP A 77 6.27 2.06 5.66
N GLY A 78 6.57 2.48 6.89
CA GLY A 78 6.52 3.88 7.31
C GLY A 78 5.12 4.46 7.51
N ARG A 79 4.06 3.65 7.41
CA ARG A 79 2.66 4.12 7.58
C ARG A 79 2.13 3.92 9.00
N TYR A 80 2.70 2.99 9.77
CA TYR A 80 2.28 2.78 11.14
C TYR A 80 2.77 3.94 12.02
N ASP A 81 1.84 4.59 12.74
CA ASP A 81 2.17 5.57 13.75
C ASP A 81 0.99 5.77 14.73
N THR A 82 1.18 6.62 15.72
CA THR A 82 0.16 7.10 16.66
C THR A 82 0.09 8.62 16.60
N GLN A 83 -0.95 9.24 17.18
CA GLN A 83 -1.04 10.71 17.22
C GLN A 83 0.14 11.40 17.95
N LYS A 84 1.01 10.65 18.66
CA LYS A 84 2.19 11.20 19.31
C LYS A 84 3.34 11.51 18.35
N HIS A 85 3.36 10.89 17.16
CA HIS A 85 4.41 11.05 16.14
C HIS A 85 5.84 11.12 16.71
N PRO A 86 6.27 10.10 17.49
CA PRO A 86 7.56 10.14 18.18
C PRO A 86 8.73 10.06 17.19
N LEU A 87 9.66 11.02 17.28
CA LEU A 87 10.84 11.07 16.41
C LEU A 87 11.91 10.03 16.78
N PHE A 88 12.13 9.76 18.07
CA PHE A 88 13.26 8.94 18.53
C PHE A 88 12.87 7.82 19.51
N SER A 89 11.84 8.03 20.34
CA SER A 89 11.53 7.12 21.46
C SER A 89 11.03 5.74 21.04
N THR A 90 10.66 5.56 19.78
CA THR A 90 10.15 4.31 19.20
C THR A 90 11.14 3.62 18.27
N LEU A 91 12.33 4.20 18.05
CA LEU A 91 13.37 3.61 17.19
C LEU A 91 13.95 2.30 17.76
N GLY A 92 13.83 2.09 19.08
CA GLY A 92 14.18 0.82 19.73
C GLY A 92 13.02 -0.17 19.86
N THR A 93 11.83 0.18 19.38
CA THR A 93 10.60 -0.61 19.56
C THR A 93 9.79 -0.67 18.25
N THR A 94 8.67 0.04 18.18
CA THR A 94 7.71 0.01 17.08
C THR A 94 8.33 0.28 15.71
N HIS A 95 9.16 1.32 15.59
CA HIS A 95 9.75 1.73 14.31
C HIS A 95 11.15 1.14 14.09
N GLN A 96 11.61 0.20 14.93
CA GLN A 96 12.96 -0.38 14.82
C GLN A 96 13.20 -1.06 13.47
N LYS A 97 12.18 -1.75 12.94
CA LYS A 97 12.21 -2.44 11.64
C LYS A 97 11.36 -1.74 10.58
N ASP A 98 10.94 -0.51 10.87
CA ASP A 98 10.05 0.30 10.04
C ASP A 98 10.47 1.79 10.08
N PHE A 99 11.78 2.04 10.05
CA PHE A 99 12.32 3.39 10.03
C PHE A 99 12.17 3.99 8.63
N HIS A 100 11.33 5.02 8.51
CA HIS A 100 11.02 5.66 7.23
C HIS A 100 11.42 7.15 7.25
N GLN A 101 12.53 7.48 6.58
CA GLN A 101 13.02 8.86 6.47
C GLN A 101 13.57 9.16 5.07
N PRO A 102 12.70 9.50 4.11
CA PRO A 102 13.10 9.71 2.72
C PRO A 102 13.68 11.11 2.44
N ASN A 103 13.76 12.02 3.41
CA ASN A 103 14.19 13.40 3.18
C ASN A 103 15.72 13.59 3.27
N PHE A 104 16.43 12.66 3.91
CA PHE A 104 17.88 12.70 4.01
C PHE A 104 18.48 11.54 3.22
N ALA A 105 19.57 11.80 2.50
CA ALA A 105 20.34 10.72 1.89
C ALA A 105 20.89 9.81 3.00
N GLY A 106 20.75 8.49 2.83
CA GLY A 106 21.44 7.54 3.70
C GLY A 106 22.95 7.69 3.53
N PHE A 107 23.69 7.65 4.63
CA PHE A 107 25.12 7.44 4.57
C PHE A 107 25.34 5.98 4.18
N PHE A 108 25.74 5.74 2.93
CA PHE A 108 26.32 4.47 2.51
C PHE A 108 27.83 4.70 2.32
N ASP A 109 28.63 3.97 3.08
CA ASP A 109 29.85 3.35 2.54
C ASP A 109 29.42 2.09 1.76
#